data_AF-A0A6J7E4Q5-F1
#
_entry.id   AF-A0A6J7E4Q5-F1
#
_cell.length_a   1.000
_cell.length_b   1.000
_cell.length_c   1.000
_cell.angle_alpha   90.00
_cell.angle_beta   90.00
_cell.angle_gamma   90.00
#
_symmetry.space_group_name_H-M   'P 1'
#
loop_
_entity.id
_entity.type
_entity.pdbx_description
1 polymer ?
#
loop_
_entity_poly.entity_id
_entity_poly.type
_entity_poly.pdbx_seq_one_letter_code
_entity_poly.pdbx_strand_id
1 'polypeptide(L)'
;MIVAANFIGQNLSGALLASATLDGALLSFANLTHASMHESNLTFADLSDSQMAGADLTGIHARGVHLESAELDNADMRNSSLAGADFRGAAWDEFTLWPEGIGPLS
;
A
#
# COMPACT_ATOMS: atom_id res chain seq x y z
N MET A 1 21.26 -2.48 -12.36
CA MET A 1 20.18 -1.52 -12.61
C MET A 1 18.89 -2.33 -12.59
N ILE A 2 18.23 -2.42 -11.44
CA ILE A 2 16.87 -2.95 -11.39
C ILE A 2 16.00 -1.79 -11.86
N VAL A 3 15.25 -2.00 -12.94
CA VAL A 3 14.26 -1.03 -13.40
C VAL A 3 13.06 -1.19 -12.47
N ALA A 4 12.63 -0.11 -11.83
CA ALA A 4 11.40 -0.11 -11.06
C ALA A 4 10.24 -0.61 -11.94
N ALA A 5 9.42 -1.53 -11.43
CA ALA A 5 8.25 -1.98 -12.15
C ALA A 5 7.26 -0.81 -12.31
N ASN A 6 6.78 -0.59 -13.54
CA ASN A 6 5.85 0.50 -13.84
C ASN A 6 4.44 -0.06 -14.02
N PHE A 7 3.55 0.31 -13.10
CA PHE A 7 2.14 -0.03 -13.05
C PHE A 7 1.25 1.20 -12.91
N ILE A 8 1.75 2.39 -13.30
CA ILE A 8 1.01 3.64 -13.16
C ILE A 8 -0.35 3.52 -13.86
N GLY A 9 -1.43 3.80 -13.13
CA GLY A 9 -2.81 3.77 -13.65
C GLY A 9 -3.33 2.39 -14.05
N GLN A 10 -2.59 1.31 -13.80
CA GLN A 10 -2.98 -0.03 -14.22
C GLN A 10 -4.09 -0.58 -13.33
N ASN A 11 -4.96 -1.41 -13.92
CA ASN A 11 -5.91 -2.20 -13.14
C ASN A 11 -5.25 -3.49 -12.66
N LEU A 12 -5.00 -3.54 -11.35
CA LEU A 12 -4.47 -4.66 -10.58
C LEU A 12 -5.47 -5.12 -9.51
N SER A 13 -6.77 -4.83 -9.69
CA SER A 13 -7.80 -5.25 -8.74
C SER A 13 -7.79 -6.78 -8.59
N GLY A 14 -7.77 -7.26 -7.35
CA GLY A 14 -7.69 -8.68 -7.03
C GLY A 14 -6.37 -9.35 -7.42
N ALA A 15 -5.32 -8.58 -7.77
CA ALA A 15 -4.03 -9.15 -8.14
C ALA A 15 -3.41 -9.94 -6.98
N LEU A 16 -2.73 -11.03 -7.33
CA LEU A 16 -1.98 -11.86 -6.39
C LEU A 16 -0.52 -11.41 -6.40
N LEU A 17 -0.18 -10.54 -5.45
CA LEU A 17 1.13 -9.91 -5.26
C LEU A 17 1.75 -10.26 -3.90
N ALA A 18 1.26 -11.32 -3.26
CA ALA A 18 1.80 -11.86 -2.02
C ALA A 18 3.32 -12.09 -2.14
N SER A 19 4.08 -11.62 -1.15
CA SER A 19 5.54 -11.71 -1.09
C SER A 19 6.28 -11.12 -2.31
N ALA A 20 5.61 -10.28 -3.13
CA ALA A 20 6.23 -9.67 -4.30
C ALA A 20 7.34 -8.69 -3.90
N THR A 21 8.37 -8.60 -4.75
CA THR A 21 9.41 -7.59 -4.65
C THR A 21 9.01 -6.39 -5.51
N LEU A 22 8.54 -5.33 -4.87
CA LEU A 22 8.02 -4.10 -5.49
C LEU A 22 8.79 -2.88 -4.97
N ASP A 23 10.06 -3.03 -4.57
CA ASP A 23 10.87 -1.91 -4.12
C ASP A 23 11.01 -0.86 -5.22
N GLY A 24 10.69 0.39 -4.87
CA GLY A 24 10.66 1.50 -5.82
C GLY A 24 9.63 1.40 -6.94
N ALA A 25 8.69 0.45 -6.89
CA ALA A 25 7.67 0.30 -7.94
C ALA A 25 6.82 1.57 -8.09
N LEU A 26 6.43 1.86 -9.33
CA LEU A 26 5.55 2.99 -9.67
C LEU A 26 4.12 2.46 -9.81
N LEU A 27 3.31 2.68 -8.78
CA LEU A 27 1.92 2.21 -8.66
C LEU A 27 0.94 3.38 -8.49
N SER A 28 1.37 4.62 -8.76
CA SER A 28 0.50 5.78 -8.64
C SER A 28 -0.70 5.67 -9.58
N PHE A 29 -1.87 6.08 -9.10
CA PHE A 29 -3.16 5.92 -9.77
C PHE A 29 -3.59 4.47 -10.07
N ALA A 30 -2.85 3.46 -9.62
CA ALA A 30 -3.23 2.07 -9.87
C ALA A 30 -4.51 1.69 -9.11
N ASN A 31 -5.31 0.81 -9.70
CA ASN A 31 -6.39 0.15 -8.98
C ASN A 31 -5.86 -1.15 -8.39
N LEU A 32 -5.73 -1.20 -7.07
CA LEU A 32 -5.32 -2.33 -6.24
C LEU A 32 -6.46 -2.80 -5.31
N THR A 33 -7.71 -2.45 -5.63
CA THR A 33 -8.88 -2.86 -4.84
C THR A 33 -8.90 -4.39 -4.70
N HIS A 34 -8.98 -4.86 -3.45
CA HIS A 34 -8.91 -6.29 -3.08
C HIS A 34 -7.64 -7.03 -3.51
N ALA A 35 -6.54 -6.34 -3.83
CA ALA A 35 -5.28 -7.00 -4.12
C ALA A 35 -4.73 -7.71 -2.88
N SER A 36 -4.12 -8.88 -3.09
CA SER A 36 -3.42 -9.62 -2.05
C SER A 36 -1.94 -9.26 -2.13
N MET A 37 -1.46 -8.47 -1.16
CA MET A 37 -0.10 -7.92 -1.12
C MET A 37 0.63 -8.29 0.18
N HIS A 38 0.12 -9.25 0.95
CA HIS A 38 0.73 -9.63 2.23
C HIS A 38 2.20 -10.02 2.08
N GLU A 39 3.00 -9.60 3.06
CA GLU A 39 4.45 -9.83 3.13
C GLU A 39 5.25 -9.29 1.93
N SER A 40 4.67 -8.43 1.08
CA SER A 40 5.38 -7.81 -0.04
C SER A 40 6.37 -6.74 0.42
N ASN A 41 7.37 -6.47 -0.41
CA ASN A 41 8.31 -5.37 -0.22
C ASN A 41 7.91 -4.17 -1.08
N LEU A 42 7.40 -3.12 -0.43
CA LEU A 42 6.99 -1.84 -1.02
C LEU A 42 7.92 -0.68 -0.58
N THR A 43 9.15 -1.00 -0.18
CA THR A 43 10.12 0.01 0.26
C THR A 43 10.33 1.04 -0.86
N PHE A 44 10.08 2.32 -0.54
CA PHE A 44 10.12 3.45 -1.49
C PHE A 44 9.20 3.33 -2.72
N ALA A 45 8.18 2.46 -2.69
CA ALA A 45 7.19 2.41 -3.76
C ALA A 45 6.31 3.66 -3.76
N ASP A 46 5.87 4.06 -4.95
CA ASP A 46 4.93 5.16 -5.15
C ASP A 46 3.51 4.60 -5.33
N LEU A 47 2.67 4.72 -4.30
CA LEU A 47 1.26 4.36 -4.27
C LEU A 47 0.35 5.60 -4.18
N SER A 48 0.86 6.78 -4.53
CA SER A 48 0.07 8.01 -4.52
C SER A 48 -1.17 7.91 -5.41
N ASP A 49 -2.29 8.45 -4.92
CA ASP A 49 -3.60 8.47 -5.61
C ASP A 49 -4.11 7.06 -6.04
N SER A 50 -3.61 5.99 -5.43
CA SER A 50 -4.03 4.61 -5.74
C SER A 50 -5.33 4.21 -5.03
N GLN A 51 -6.10 3.32 -5.66
CA GLN A 51 -7.30 2.73 -5.05
C GLN A 51 -6.93 1.41 -4.39
N MET A 52 -6.98 1.33 -3.07
CA MET A 52 -6.53 0.15 -2.30
C MET A 52 -7.63 -0.39 -1.39
N ALA A 53 -8.89 -0.07 -1.66
CA ALA A 53 -10.01 -0.50 -0.85
C ALA A 53 -10.02 -2.03 -0.68
N GLY A 54 -10.07 -2.50 0.56
CA GLY A 54 -10.07 -3.92 0.93
C GLY A 54 -8.81 -4.69 0.54
N ALA A 55 -7.69 -4.01 0.25
CA ALA A 55 -6.42 -4.68 -0.03
C ALA A 55 -5.84 -5.33 1.24
N ASP A 56 -5.25 -6.51 1.07
CA ASP A 56 -4.50 -7.19 2.12
C ASP A 56 -3.04 -6.74 2.07
N LEU A 57 -2.68 -5.83 2.97
CA LEU A 57 -1.36 -5.24 3.16
C LEU A 57 -0.70 -5.77 4.44
N THR A 58 -1.11 -6.95 4.90
CA THR A 58 -0.59 -7.49 6.17
C THR A 58 0.90 -7.81 6.06
N GLY A 59 1.69 -7.42 7.05
CA GLY A 59 3.12 -7.76 7.09
C GLY A 59 3.99 -7.08 6.02
N ILE A 60 3.51 -6.08 5.28
CA ILE A 60 4.34 -5.43 4.24
C ILE A 60 5.55 -4.71 4.82
N HIS A 61 6.61 -4.64 4.02
CA HIS A 61 7.74 -3.74 4.27
C HIS A 61 7.56 -2.46 3.44
N ALA A 62 7.14 -1.37 4.07
CA ALA A 62 6.75 -0.14 3.38
C ALA A 62 7.51 1.08 3.92
N ARG A 63 8.81 0.91 4.20
CA ARG A 63 9.66 2.03 4.61
C ARG A 63 9.66 3.10 3.51
N GLY A 64 9.31 4.33 3.88
CA GLY A 64 9.30 5.47 2.95
C GLY A 64 8.34 5.31 1.78
N VAL A 65 7.29 4.49 1.92
CA VAL A 65 6.25 4.37 0.89
C VAL A 65 5.47 5.68 0.78
N HIS A 66 5.10 6.06 -0.44
CA HIS A 66 4.26 7.22 -0.71
C HIS A 66 2.81 6.76 -0.86
N LEU A 67 1.93 7.18 0.05
CA LEU A 67 0.50 6.86 0.09
C LEU A 67 -0.35 8.13 0.07
N GLU A 68 0.20 9.25 -0.43
CA GLU A 68 -0.55 10.49 -0.52
C GLU A 68 -1.83 10.31 -1.33
N SER A 69 -2.95 10.76 -0.77
CA SER A 69 -4.28 10.63 -1.39
C SER A 69 -4.72 9.20 -1.74
N ALA A 70 -4.06 8.16 -1.20
CA ALA A 70 -4.48 6.78 -1.44
C ALA A 70 -5.81 6.46 -0.73
N GLU A 71 -6.65 5.63 -1.35
CA GLU A 71 -7.92 5.16 -0.78
C GLU A 71 -7.72 3.80 -0.09
N LEU A 72 -7.67 3.79 1.24
CA LEU A 72 -7.34 2.63 2.07
C LEU A 72 -8.57 2.03 2.80
N ASP A 73 -9.79 2.37 2.39
CA ASP A 73 -11.02 1.88 3.05
C ASP A 73 -11.03 0.35 3.18
N ASN A 74 -11.29 -0.19 4.36
CA ASN A 74 -11.24 -1.63 4.66
C ASN A 74 -9.87 -2.32 4.40
N ALA A 75 -8.79 -1.59 4.14
CA ALA A 75 -7.48 -2.21 3.94
C ALA A 75 -6.93 -2.77 5.26
N ASP A 76 -6.19 -3.88 5.19
CA ASP A 76 -5.57 -4.52 6.35
C ASP A 76 -4.06 -4.35 6.31
N MET A 77 -3.53 -3.45 7.13
CA MET A 77 -2.11 -3.14 7.25
C MET A 77 -1.49 -3.72 8.53
N ARG A 78 -2.15 -4.63 9.25
CA ARG A 78 -1.62 -5.20 10.49
C ARG A 78 -0.24 -5.83 10.27
N ASN A 79 0.63 -5.75 11.28
CA ASN A 79 2.00 -6.27 11.25
C ASN A 79 2.92 -5.64 10.19
N SER A 80 2.52 -4.56 9.52
CA SER A 80 3.37 -3.89 8.53
C SER A 80 4.40 -2.94 9.16
N SER A 81 5.49 -2.69 8.43
CA SER A 81 6.48 -1.66 8.76
C SER A 81 6.25 -0.41 7.92
N LEU A 82 5.71 0.64 8.54
CA LEU A 82 5.36 1.92 7.88
C LEU A 82 6.34 3.06 8.22
N ALA A 83 7.59 2.74 8.54
CA ALA A 83 8.56 3.75 8.96
C ALA A 83 8.78 4.81 7.87
N GLY A 84 8.38 6.05 8.13
CA GLY A 84 8.48 7.16 7.19
C GLY A 84 7.50 7.09 6.01
N ALA A 85 6.45 6.27 6.12
CA ALA A 85 5.35 6.28 5.15
C ALA A 85 4.62 7.63 5.16
N ASP A 86 4.20 8.09 3.99
CA ASP A 86 3.50 9.36 3.82
C ASP A 86 2.00 9.12 3.55
N PHE A 87 1.16 9.46 4.52
CA PHE A 87 -0.30 9.29 4.43
C PHE A 87 -1.05 10.62 4.19
N ARG A 88 -0.36 11.68 3.78
CA ARG A 88 -1.02 12.99 3.61
C ARG A 88 -2.18 12.89 2.62
N GLY A 89 -3.38 13.21 3.09
CA GLY A 89 -4.59 13.19 2.28
C GLY A 89 -5.13 11.78 1.98
N ALA A 90 -4.48 10.72 2.46
CA ALA A 90 -5.03 9.37 2.35
C ALA A 90 -6.41 9.30 3.03
N ALA A 91 -7.30 8.51 2.46
CA ALA A 91 -8.62 8.24 3.00
C ALA A 91 -8.66 6.83 3.59
N TRP A 92 -9.36 6.68 4.71
CA TRP A 92 -9.60 5.40 5.38
C TRP A 92 -10.91 5.47 6.17
N ASP A 93 -11.46 4.31 6.49
CA ASP A 93 -12.70 4.15 7.25
C ASP A 93 -12.46 3.46 8.61
N GLU A 94 -13.53 3.26 9.38
CA GLU A 94 -13.48 2.59 10.68
C GLU A 94 -13.11 1.10 10.61
N PHE A 95 -13.11 0.50 9.42
CA PHE A 95 -12.77 -0.90 9.18
C PHE A 95 -11.32 -1.10 8.75
N THR A 96 -10.61 -0.01 8.45
CA THR A 96 -9.20 -0.03 8.09
C THR A 96 -8.36 -0.46 9.30
N LEU A 97 -7.56 -1.52 9.13
CA LEU A 97 -6.79 -2.12 10.22
C LEU A 97 -5.33 -1.66 10.16
N TRP A 98 -4.90 -0.92 11.18
CA TRP A 98 -3.55 -0.34 11.25
C TRP A 98 -2.57 -1.23 12.02
N PRO A 99 -1.25 -1.07 11.81
CA PRO A 99 -0.26 -1.58 12.74
C PRO A 99 -0.48 -1.04 14.15
N GLU A 100 -0.08 -1.83 15.14
CA GLU A 100 -0.09 -1.41 16.53
C GLU A 100 0.72 -0.11 16.71
N GLY A 101 0.10 0.92 17.28
CA GLY A 101 0.74 2.21 17.58
C GLY A 101 0.96 3.17 16.40
N ILE A 102 0.39 2.90 15.21
CA ILE A 102 0.52 3.77 14.01
C ILE A 102 -0.85 4.22 13.45
N GLY A 103 -1.97 3.85 14.10
CA GLY A 103 -3.31 4.18 13.62
C GLY A 103 -3.69 5.66 13.74
N PRO A 104 -4.78 6.12 13.09
CA PRO A 104 -5.26 7.50 13.08
C PRO A 104 -5.72 8.03 14.46
N LEU A 105 -5.62 7.20 15.50
CA LEU A 105 -5.93 7.52 16.90
C LEU A 105 -4.71 7.35 17.84
N SER A 106 -3.49 7.12 17.31
CA SER A 106 -2.24 7.09 18.09
C SER A 106 -1.56 8.46 18.19
#